data_AF-A0A9W9ZQ96-F1
#
_entry.id   AF-A0A9W9ZQ96-F1
#
_cell.length_a   1.000
_cell.length_b   1.000
_cell.length_c   1.000
_cell.angle_alpha   90.00
_cell.angle_beta   90.00
_cell.angle_gamma   90.00
#
_symmetry.space_group_name_H-M   'P 1'
#
loop_
_entity.id
_entity.type
_entity.pdbx_description
1 polymer ?
#
loop_
_entity_poly.entity_id
_entity_poly.type
_entity_poly.pdbx_seq_one_letter_code
_entity_poly.pdbx_strand_id
1 'polypeptide(L)'
;MESTAGSDWFGMTITHDFSAGGGFKSCPRKMTRKLSKEEIKDKFDGEELDLSLCNLAKVPVREMASLPKATVVDLSCNNLTILPDTFCTLRHLVRLDLSKNALTELPRDFGNLNQLKRLDLYSNQLSFLPLSCVSLKELRWLDLKNNPLQSLWPDVIGNCLSEEECRECAVNMLRHLKVLAANEEQENEVRLSFEREQKAIEEEKEQHQKQLRKRQRQQEKQLKREAYEALERQKKMMAQETDKALKAQEEFMETRPAKQEVQTQEEDGGLIGLLLIFTLLTLGIAMAIVIFCHHDATCHELLSSLSS
;
A
#
# COMPACT_ATOMS: atom_id res chain seq x y z
N MET A 1 30.26 38.13 71.10
CA MET A 1 29.31 37.89 72.19
C MET A 1 28.21 38.92 72.06
N GLU A 2 26.98 38.43 72.17
CA GLU A 2 25.74 39.00 71.68
C GLU A 2 25.30 40.27 72.43
N SER A 3 24.53 41.12 71.74
CA SER A 3 23.48 41.90 72.39
C SER A 3 22.28 42.05 71.46
N THR A 4 21.14 41.61 71.98
CA THR A 4 19.76 41.65 71.51
C THR A 4 19.17 43.05 71.37
N ALA A 5 18.21 43.22 70.45
CA ALA A 5 16.93 43.93 70.67
C ALA A 5 15.99 43.71 69.48
N GLY A 6 14.74 43.31 69.78
CA GLY A 6 13.65 43.18 68.82
C GLY A 6 12.73 44.40 68.78
N SER A 7 11.53 44.17 68.22
CA SER A 7 10.34 45.05 68.11
C SER A 7 10.47 46.16 67.03
N ASP A 8 9.50 46.48 66.18
CA ASP A 8 8.08 46.13 66.13
C ASP A 8 7.40 46.73 64.86
N TRP A 9 6.16 46.29 64.61
CA TRP A 9 5.01 47.04 64.06
C TRP A 9 4.42 46.81 62.63
N PHE A 10 3.19 46.29 62.65
CA PHE A 10 1.95 46.60 61.87
C PHE A 10 1.95 46.26 60.37
N GLY A 11 0.96 45.57 59.79
CA GLY A 11 -0.45 45.41 60.13
C GLY A 11 -1.29 45.90 58.94
N MET A 12 -1.90 44.98 58.17
CA MET A 12 -3.00 45.34 57.26
C MET A 12 -3.81 44.09 56.87
N THR A 13 -5.01 44.02 57.43
CA THR A 13 -6.12 43.17 57.00
C THR A 13 -6.91 43.95 55.96
N ILE A 14 -7.09 43.44 54.73
CA ILE A 14 -8.12 43.92 53.79
C ILE A 14 -8.78 42.72 53.09
N THR A 15 -9.98 42.42 53.58
CA THR A 15 -11.20 41.94 52.90
C THR A 15 -11.08 41.32 51.49
N HIS A 16 -11.42 40.03 51.39
CA HIS A 16 -11.85 39.41 50.14
C HIS A 16 -13.33 39.74 49.87
N ASP A 17 -13.56 40.67 48.95
CA ASP A 17 -14.86 40.88 48.32
C ASP A 17 -15.07 39.86 47.19
N PHE A 18 -16.28 39.28 47.19
CA PHE A 18 -16.78 38.37 46.17
C PHE A 18 -17.37 39.21 45.02
N SER A 19 -16.78 39.18 43.83
CA SER A 19 -17.53 39.50 42.62
C SER A 19 -16.97 38.83 41.36
N ALA A 20 -17.93 38.31 40.61
CA ALA A 20 -17.82 37.47 39.44
C ALA A 20 -16.98 38.07 38.31
N GLY A 21 -16.17 37.22 37.69
CA GLY A 21 -15.39 37.55 36.50
C GLY A 21 -14.46 36.41 36.11
N GLY A 22 -14.98 35.18 36.02
CA GLY A 22 -14.23 33.99 35.61
C GLY A 22 -13.85 34.03 34.14
N GLY A 23 -12.78 34.75 33.83
CA GLY A 23 -12.04 34.59 32.58
C GLY A 23 -10.93 33.57 32.80
N PHE A 24 -11.07 32.37 32.24
CA PHE A 24 -9.94 31.47 32.02
C PHE A 24 -8.86 32.25 31.28
N LYS A 25 -7.81 32.69 31.99
CA LYS A 25 -6.64 33.29 31.34
C LYS A 25 -5.95 32.18 30.58
N SER A 26 -6.27 32.10 29.30
CA SER A 26 -5.58 31.25 28.34
C SER A 26 -4.09 31.54 28.40
N CYS A 27 -3.28 30.48 28.44
CA CYS A 27 -1.82 30.58 28.37
C CYS A 27 -1.41 31.42 27.14
N PRO A 28 -0.44 32.34 27.27
CA PRO A 28 -0.03 33.18 26.17
C PRO A 28 0.59 32.32 25.06
N ARG A 29 -0.14 32.18 23.94
CA ARG A 29 0.37 31.56 22.72
C ARG A 29 1.42 32.50 22.08
N LYS A 30 2.52 31.88 21.66
CA LYS A 30 3.61 32.38 20.78
C LYS A 30 4.86 32.92 21.49
N MET A 31 5.72 32.01 21.95
CA MET A 31 7.17 32.05 21.74
C MET A 31 7.73 30.66 22.06
N THR A 32 8.14 29.91 21.04
CA THR A 32 8.78 28.60 21.25
C THR A 32 10.17 28.82 21.81
N ARG A 33 10.37 28.57 23.11
CA ARG A 33 11.69 28.70 23.74
C ARG A 33 12.50 27.45 23.47
N LYS A 34 13.67 27.60 22.85
CA LYS A 34 14.68 26.54 22.77
C LYS A 34 15.59 26.72 23.98
N LEU A 35 15.62 25.74 24.88
CA LEU A 35 16.52 25.76 26.02
C LEU A 35 17.97 25.54 25.55
N SER A 36 18.89 26.28 26.14
CA SER A 36 20.33 26.05 26.05
C SER A 36 20.75 24.87 26.91
N LYS A 37 21.95 24.33 26.66
CA LYS A 37 22.49 23.19 27.40
C LYS A 37 22.77 23.55 28.86
N GLU A 38 23.12 24.81 29.10
CA GLU A 38 23.43 25.38 30.41
C GLU A 38 22.16 25.50 31.26
N GLU A 39 21.06 26.02 30.70
CA GLU A 39 19.77 26.10 31.41
C GLU A 39 19.22 24.72 31.81
N ILE A 40 19.46 23.69 31.00
CA ILE A 40 19.05 22.30 31.32
C ILE A 40 19.89 21.74 32.45
N LYS A 41 21.18 22.08 32.51
CA LYS A 41 22.06 21.64 33.61
C LYS A 41 21.73 22.35 34.92
N ASP A 42 21.35 23.62 34.88
CA ASP A 42 20.96 24.36 36.09
C ASP A 42 19.66 23.83 36.70
N LYS A 43 18.82 23.20 35.87
CA LYS A 43 17.56 22.56 36.25
C LYS A 43 17.71 21.08 36.62
N PHE A 44 18.95 20.58 36.65
CA PHE A 44 19.27 19.20 37.00
C PHE A 44 19.90 19.14 38.38
N ASP A 45 19.25 18.45 39.32
CA ASP A 45 19.71 18.35 40.71
C ASP A 45 20.55 17.10 41.02
N GLY A 46 20.82 16.29 40.00
CA GLY A 46 21.62 15.06 40.09
C GLY A 46 20.83 13.79 39.82
N GLU A 47 19.53 13.76 40.13
CA GLU A 47 18.64 12.61 39.85
C GLU A 47 17.35 13.04 39.14
N GLU A 48 16.90 14.28 39.38
CA GLU A 48 15.70 14.89 38.85
C GLU A 48 16.04 16.05 37.91
N LEU A 49 15.33 16.09 36.78
CA LEU A 49 15.41 17.13 35.78
C LEU A 49 14.04 17.80 35.65
N ASP A 50 13.94 19.02 36.18
CA ASP A 50 12.71 19.81 36.16
C ASP A 50 12.68 20.80 34.98
N LEU A 51 11.97 20.40 33.93
CA LEU A 51 11.67 21.21 32.75
C LEU A 51 10.20 21.62 32.71
N SER A 52 9.50 21.62 33.85
CA SER A 52 8.13 22.09 33.96
C SER A 52 8.02 23.59 33.65
N LEU A 53 6.85 24.02 33.15
CA LEU A 53 6.52 25.44 32.91
C LEU A 53 7.52 26.21 32.02
N CYS A 54 8.28 25.51 31.17
CA CYS A 54 9.32 26.09 30.33
C CYS A 54 8.80 26.59 28.96
N ASN A 55 7.48 26.47 28.71
CA ASN A 55 6.83 26.80 27.43
C ASN A 55 7.49 26.08 26.23
N LEU A 56 7.86 24.82 26.44
CA LEU A 56 8.53 24.00 25.43
C LEU A 56 7.53 23.53 24.38
N ALA A 57 7.90 23.70 23.11
CA ALA A 57 7.19 23.08 21.98
C ALA A 57 7.85 21.77 21.53
N LYS A 58 9.12 21.55 21.90
CA LYS A 58 9.88 20.35 21.56
C LYS A 58 10.79 19.97 22.72
N VAL A 59 10.85 18.66 22.99
CA VAL A 59 11.72 18.11 24.05
C VAL A 59 13.20 18.15 23.62
N PRO A 60 14.12 18.68 24.45
CA PRO A 60 15.55 18.70 24.19
C PRO A 60 16.21 17.33 24.48
N VAL A 61 15.86 16.32 23.68
CA VAL A 61 16.29 14.92 23.91
C VAL A 61 17.80 14.75 23.87
N ARG A 62 18.52 15.52 23.03
CA ARG A 62 19.99 15.38 22.91
C ARG A 62 20.69 15.79 24.19
N GLU A 63 20.21 16.86 24.80
CA GLU A 63 20.72 17.40 26.04
C GLU A 63 20.37 16.48 27.22
N MET A 64 19.13 15.96 27.26
CA MET A 64 18.71 14.97 28.25
C MET A 64 19.50 13.66 28.15
N ALA A 65 19.78 13.18 26.93
CA ALA A 65 20.57 11.97 26.70
C ALA A 65 22.03 12.12 27.19
N SER A 66 22.53 13.36 27.31
CA SER A 66 23.85 13.63 27.89
C SER A 66 23.88 13.59 29.42
N LEU A 67 22.73 13.45 30.07
CA LEU A 67 22.54 13.38 31.51
C LEU A 67 21.99 11.99 31.93
N PRO A 68 22.78 10.91 31.82
CA PRO A 68 22.31 9.53 32.09
C PRO A 68 21.92 9.28 33.56
N LYS A 69 22.18 10.25 34.45
CA LYS A 69 21.79 10.21 35.86
C LYS A 69 20.38 10.75 36.11
N ALA A 70 19.77 11.44 35.14
CA ALA A 70 18.42 11.96 35.26
C ALA A 70 17.40 10.81 35.15
N THR A 71 17.01 10.25 36.29
CA THR A 71 16.04 9.15 36.36
C THR A 71 14.61 9.65 36.52
N VAL A 72 14.45 10.87 37.04
CA VAL A 72 13.17 11.57 37.18
C VAL A 72 13.17 12.76 36.24
N VAL A 73 12.16 12.83 35.37
CA VAL A 73 12.01 13.94 34.43
C VAL A 73 10.61 14.50 34.57
N ASP A 74 10.53 15.80 34.87
CA ASP A 74 9.30 16.57 34.83
C ASP A 74 9.27 17.46 33.59
N LEU A 75 8.32 17.19 32.70
CA LEU A 75 8.03 17.97 31.48
C LEU A 75 6.59 18.52 31.53
N SER A 76 6.00 18.60 32.72
CA SER A 76 4.63 19.04 32.93
C SER A 76 4.41 20.51 32.56
N CYS A 77 3.16 20.85 32.26
CA CYS A 77 2.74 22.23 31.96
C CYS A 77 3.56 22.89 30.83
N ASN A 78 3.84 22.14 29.77
CA ASN A 78 4.45 22.64 28.54
C ASN A 78 3.44 22.64 27.38
N ASN A 79 3.89 23.00 26.18
CA ASN A 79 3.06 23.01 24.97
C ASN A 79 3.55 21.94 23.98
N LEU A 80 3.91 20.76 24.51
CA LEU A 80 4.38 19.64 23.71
C LEU A 80 3.20 19.01 22.98
N THR A 81 3.29 18.92 21.65
CA THR A 81 2.28 18.26 20.81
C THR A 81 2.68 16.84 20.41
N ILE A 82 3.97 16.60 20.22
CA ILE A 82 4.54 15.32 19.78
C ILE A 82 5.84 15.08 20.55
N LEU A 83 6.05 13.85 20.99
CA LEU A 83 7.35 13.38 21.49
C LEU A 83 8.16 12.80 20.31
N PRO A 84 9.41 13.23 20.10
CA PRO A 84 10.23 12.68 19.03
C PRO A 84 10.59 11.22 19.31
N ASP A 85 10.73 10.38 18.28
CA ASP A 85 11.11 8.96 18.43
C ASP A 85 12.43 8.76 19.19
N THR A 86 13.34 9.73 19.09
CA THR A 86 14.60 9.74 19.85
C THR A 86 14.38 9.75 21.36
N PHE A 87 13.22 10.16 21.86
CA PHE A 87 12.88 10.16 23.29
C PHE A 87 12.97 8.75 23.89
N CYS A 88 12.63 7.73 23.09
CA CYS A 88 12.70 6.32 23.48
C CYS A 88 14.13 5.80 23.71
N THR A 89 15.16 6.61 23.46
CA THR A 89 16.56 6.29 23.80
C THR A 89 16.88 6.46 25.30
N LEU A 90 16.06 7.20 26.04
CA LEU A 90 16.24 7.50 27.46
C LEU A 90 15.79 6.32 28.36
N ARG A 91 16.37 5.14 28.16
CA ARG A 91 15.96 3.88 28.83
C ARG A 91 16.18 3.85 30.35
N HIS A 92 16.90 4.84 30.87
CA HIS A 92 17.23 4.97 32.30
C HIS A 92 16.15 5.70 33.11
N LEU A 93 15.09 6.19 32.46
CA LEU A 93 14.00 6.91 33.13
C LEU A 93 13.17 5.97 34.00
N VAL A 94 12.92 6.41 35.23
CA VAL A 94 12.13 5.71 36.26
C VAL A 94 10.81 6.45 36.53
N ARG A 95 10.82 7.78 36.47
CA ARG A 95 9.61 8.62 36.61
C ARG A 95 9.58 9.65 35.49
N LEU A 96 8.45 9.74 34.82
CA LEU A 96 8.21 10.70 33.76
C LEU A 96 6.87 11.38 33.97
N ASP A 97 6.89 12.70 34.11
CA ASP A 97 5.70 13.54 34.13
C ASP A 97 5.57 14.31 32.80
N LEU A 98 4.48 14.06 32.09
CA LEU A 98 4.11 14.75 30.85
C LEU A 98 2.73 15.39 30.96
N SER A 99 2.25 15.62 32.19
CA SER A 99 0.94 16.15 32.46
C SER A 99 0.76 17.58 31.93
N LYS A 100 -0.49 17.95 31.61
CA LYS A 100 -0.88 19.28 31.13
C LYS A 100 -0.07 19.73 29.90
N ASN A 101 0.07 18.82 28.94
CA ASN A 101 0.62 19.09 27.62
C ASN A 101 -0.50 18.98 26.56
N ALA A 102 -0.13 19.03 25.28
CA ALA A 102 -1.06 18.88 24.15
C ALA A 102 -0.70 17.64 23.32
N LEU A 103 -0.18 16.59 23.95
CA LEU A 103 0.29 15.39 23.25
C LEU A 103 -0.87 14.68 22.57
N THR A 104 -0.78 14.48 21.25
CA THR A 104 -1.82 13.78 20.47
C THR A 104 -1.56 12.28 20.37
N GLU A 105 -0.28 11.90 20.36
CA GLU A 105 0.16 10.51 20.29
C GLU A 105 1.48 10.32 21.05
N LEU A 106 1.74 9.08 21.45
CA LEU A 106 3.04 8.65 21.95
C LEU A 106 3.82 7.94 20.83
N PRO A 107 5.16 8.02 20.82
CA PRO A 107 5.99 7.41 19.80
C PRO A 107 5.81 5.89 19.78
N ARG A 108 5.93 5.28 18.61
CA ARG A 108 5.71 3.82 18.43
C ARG A 108 6.60 2.98 19.33
N ASP A 109 7.79 3.47 19.66
CA ASP A 109 8.78 2.78 20.47
C ASP A 109 8.75 3.16 21.97
N PHE A 110 7.67 3.78 22.45
CA PHE A 110 7.58 4.24 23.85
C PHE A 110 7.79 3.11 24.86
N GLY A 111 7.46 1.87 24.49
CA GLY A 111 7.77 0.64 25.24
C GLY A 111 9.25 0.40 25.57
N ASN A 112 10.19 1.08 24.90
CA ASN A 112 11.62 0.92 25.17
C ASN A 112 12.06 1.49 26.53
N LEU A 113 11.22 2.30 27.19
CA LEU A 113 11.45 2.83 28.53
C LEU A 113 11.18 1.76 29.62
N ASN A 114 11.88 0.63 29.52
CA ASN A 114 11.63 -0.57 30.32
C ASN A 114 11.81 -0.40 31.84
N GLN A 115 12.52 0.64 32.30
CA GLN A 115 12.72 0.95 33.72
C GLN A 115 11.67 1.90 34.30
N LEU A 116 10.73 2.37 33.47
CA LEU A 116 9.73 3.36 33.87
C LEU A 116 8.75 2.75 34.86
N LYS A 117 8.66 3.36 36.06
CA LYS A 117 7.78 2.93 37.16
C LYS A 117 6.58 3.85 37.34
N ARG A 118 6.72 5.14 37.01
CA ARG A 118 5.64 6.12 37.13
C ARG A 118 5.56 6.95 35.84
N LEU A 119 4.36 7.04 35.28
CA LEU A 119 4.08 7.82 34.08
C LEU A 119 2.83 8.68 34.31
N ASP A 120 2.98 9.99 34.24
CA ASP A 120 1.85 10.91 34.26
C ASP A 120 1.59 11.47 32.87
N LEU A 121 0.37 11.24 32.35
CA LEU A 121 -0.11 11.76 31.08
C LEU A 121 -1.41 12.56 31.26
N TYR A 122 -1.73 12.95 32.50
CA TYR A 122 -2.91 13.73 32.84
C TYR A 122 -3.07 14.95 31.93
N SER A 123 -4.28 15.21 31.44
CA SER A 123 -4.61 16.40 30.66
C SER A 123 -3.76 16.56 29.39
N ASN A 124 -3.84 15.57 28.51
CA ASN A 124 -3.27 15.59 27.15
C ASN A 124 -4.39 15.37 26.10
N GLN A 125 -4.01 15.18 24.83
CA GLN A 125 -4.95 14.94 23.72
C GLN A 125 -4.79 13.53 23.13
N LEU A 126 -4.36 12.57 23.94
CA LEU A 126 -4.11 11.20 23.49
C LEU A 126 -5.42 10.51 23.11
N SER A 127 -5.49 9.99 21.89
CA SER A 127 -6.64 9.19 21.42
C SER A 127 -6.44 7.68 21.62
N PHE A 128 -5.19 7.22 21.57
CA PHE A 128 -4.80 5.83 21.78
C PHE A 128 -3.39 5.75 22.40
N LEU A 129 -3.06 4.60 22.99
CA LEU A 129 -1.70 4.28 23.42
C LEU A 129 -1.08 3.24 22.46
N PRO A 130 0.22 3.34 22.15
CA PRO A 130 0.89 2.38 21.28
C PRO A 130 1.00 1.00 21.96
N LEU A 131 0.86 -0.08 21.19
CA LEU A 131 0.97 -1.46 21.70
C LEU A 131 2.36 -1.77 22.28
N SER A 132 3.39 -1.02 21.90
CA SER A 132 4.73 -1.16 22.49
C SER A 132 4.74 -0.90 24.00
N CYS A 133 3.79 -0.12 24.54
CA CYS A 133 3.66 0.11 25.98
C CYS A 133 3.50 -1.18 26.80
N VAL A 134 3.10 -2.31 26.19
CA VAL A 134 3.14 -3.65 26.82
C VAL A 134 4.53 -4.00 27.37
N SER A 135 5.59 -3.44 26.81
CA SER A 135 6.98 -3.68 27.22
C SER A 135 7.37 -2.95 28.52
N LEU A 136 6.54 -2.03 29.03
CA LEU A 136 6.75 -1.29 30.27
C LEU A 136 6.45 -2.17 31.51
N LYS A 137 7.20 -3.25 31.69
CA LYS A 137 6.95 -4.28 32.71
C LYS A 137 7.06 -3.78 34.14
N GLU A 138 7.84 -2.71 34.36
CA GLU A 138 8.06 -2.11 35.68
C GLU A 138 7.07 -0.99 36.01
N LEU A 139 6.13 -0.66 35.12
CA LEU A 139 5.19 0.43 35.32
C LEU A 139 4.22 0.09 36.45
N ARG A 140 4.23 0.92 37.49
CA ARG A 140 3.41 0.75 38.70
C ARG A 140 2.40 1.86 38.91
N TRP A 141 2.53 2.99 38.23
CA TRP A 141 1.62 4.12 38.41
C TRP A 141 1.41 4.81 37.08
N LEU A 142 0.15 5.06 36.75
CA LEU A 142 -0.26 5.66 35.49
C LEU A 142 -1.49 6.55 35.70
N ASP A 143 -1.40 7.80 35.26
CA ASP A 143 -2.56 8.67 35.08
C ASP A 143 -2.76 9.02 33.60
N LEU A 144 -3.98 8.78 33.11
CA LEU A 144 -4.44 9.03 31.74
C LEU A 144 -5.65 9.96 31.70
N LYS A 145 -6.08 10.50 32.84
CA LYS A 145 -7.29 11.32 32.92
C LYS A 145 -7.21 12.56 32.04
N ASN A 146 -8.37 13.06 31.67
CA ASN A 146 -8.51 14.23 30.80
C ASN A 146 -7.75 14.07 29.47
N ASN A 147 -7.80 12.86 28.90
CA ASN A 147 -7.43 12.58 27.52
C ASN A 147 -8.67 12.10 26.75
N PRO A 148 -8.80 12.40 25.46
CA PRO A 148 -9.85 11.88 24.58
C PRO A 148 -9.57 10.42 24.18
N LEU A 149 -9.15 9.57 25.13
CA LEU A 149 -8.98 8.15 24.89
C LEU A 149 -10.34 7.54 24.56
N GLN A 150 -10.34 6.51 23.71
CA GLN A 150 -11.54 5.82 23.26
C GLN A 150 -12.47 5.53 24.45
N SER A 151 -13.79 5.70 24.26
CA SER A 151 -14.79 5.70 25.34
C SER A 151 -14.80 4.45 26.23
N LEU A 152 -14.18 3.36 25.79
CA LEU A 152 -14.03 2.10 26.51
C LEU A 152 -12.89 2.09 27.56
N TRP A 153 -11.95 3.05 27.50
CA TRP A 153 -10.80 3.07 28.40
C TRP A 153 -11.16 3.28 29.88
N PRO A 154 -12.09 4.18 30.24
CA PRO A 154 -12.54 4.31 31.62
C PRO A 154 -13.10 3.00 32.20
N ASP A 155 -13.83 2.22 31.39
CA ASP A 155 -14.43 0.95 31.82
C ASP A 155 -13.38 -0.17 31.95
N VAL A 156 -12.38 -0.18 31.07
CA VAL A 156 -11.36 -1.22 31.02
C VAL A 156 -10.25 -1.00 32.06
N ILE A 157 -9.87 0.25 32.30
CA ILE A 157 -8.67 0.60 33.06
C ILE A 157 -9.00 1.16 34.44
N GLY A 158 -10.17 1.79 34.58
CA GLY A 158 -10.61 2.46 35.79
C GLY A 158 -10.17 3.93 35.86
N ASN A 159 -10.60 4.60 36.93
CA ASN A 159 -10.24 5.99 37.22
C ASN A 159 -9.01 6.01 38.13
N CYS A 160 -8.09 6.96 37.98
CA CYS A 160 -6.93 7.17 38.85
C CYS A 160 -7.18 8.32 39.86
N LEU A 161 -8.16 8.22 40.78
CA LEU A 161 -8.45 9.25 41.81
C LEU A 161 -7.59 9.09 43.06
N SER A 162 -7.20 7.86 43.40
CA SER A 162 -6.30 7.55 44.51
C SER A 162 -5.01 6.89 44.02
N GLU A 163 -3.95 6.91 44.84
CA GLU A 163 -2.68 6.28 44.46
C GLU A 163 -2.83 4.78 44.17
N GLU A 164 -3.72 4.08 44.88
CA GLU A 164 -4.01 2.66 44.66
C GLU A 164 -4.69 2.43 43.32
N GLU A 165 -5.70 3.23 43.01
CA GLU A 165 -6.40 3.14 41.72
C GLU A 165 -5.48 3.47 40.53
N CYS A 166 -4.54 4.42 40.68
CA CYS A 166 -3.54 4.70 39.65
C CYS A 166 -2.57 3.54 39.43
N ARG A 167 -2.32 2.72 40.46
CA ARG A 167 -1.54 1.48 40.30
C ARG A 167 -2.34 0.43 39.57
N GLU A 168 -3.62 0.29 39.91
CA GLU A 168 -4.54 -0.62 39.19
C GLU A 168 -4.69 -0.21 37.73
N CYS A 169 -4.82 1.09 37.45
CA CYS A 169 -4.83 1.66 36.11
C CYS A 169 -3.61 1.21 35.28
N ALA A 170 -2.40 1.30 35.83
CA ALA A 170 -1.19 0.84 35.14
C ALA A 170 -1.25 -0.66 34.80
N VAL A 171 -1.68 -1.50 35.76
CA VAL A 171 -1.77 -2.95 35.57
C VAL A 171 -2.86 -3.34 34.57
N ASN A 172 -4.04 -2.72 34.68
CA ASN A 172 -5.18 -2.98 33.79
C ASN A 172 -4.87 -2.54 32.37
N MET A 173 -4.22 -1.38 32.20
CA MET A 173 -3.73 -0.89 30.93
C MET A 173 -2.79 -1.90 30.26
N LEU A 174 -1.75 -2.35 30.97
CA LEU A 174 -0.79 -3.32 30.45
C LEU A 174 -1.46 -4.66 30.09
N ARG A 175 -2.40 -5.13 30.91
CA ARG A 175 -3.17 -6.33 30.64
C ARG A 175 -4.00 -6.19 29.37
N HIS A 176 -4.70 -5.06 29.21
CA HIS A 176 -5.52 -4.80 28.04
C HIS A 176 -4.69 -4.68 26.76
N LEU A 177 -3.61 -3.89 26.79
CA LEU A 177 -2.71 -3.76 25.65
C LEU A 177 -2.07 -5.10 25.26
N LYS A 178 -1.78 -5.99 26.24
CA LYS A 178 -1.28 -7.33 25.95
C LYS A 178 -2.27 -8.18 25.15
N VAL A 179 -3.56 -8.09 25.49
CA VAL A 179 -4.63 -8.77 24.74
C VAL A 179 -4.75 -8.17 23.34
N LEU A 180 -4.75 -6.85 23.20
CA LEU A 180 -4.80 -6.20 21.90
C LEU A 180 -3.59 -6.55 21.01
N ALA A 181 -2.39 -6.60 21.58
CA ALA A 181 -1.19 -6.98 20.85
C ALA A 181 -1.25 -8.43 20.35
N ALA A 182 -1.74 -9.36 21.18
CA ALA A 182 -1.94 -10.75 20.77
C ALA A 182 -3.01 -10.88 19.67
N ASN A 183 -4.09 -10.11 19.75
CA ASN A 183 -5.13 -10.09 18.72
C ASN A 183 -4.58 -9.55 17.38
N GLU A 184 -3.82 -8.45 17.41
CA GLU A 184 -3.20 -7.90 16.19
C GLU A 184 -2.19 -8.89 15.58
N GLU A 185 -1.39 -9.56 16.40
CA GLU A 185 -0.48 -10.62 15.95
C GLU A 185 -1.24 -11.76 15.27
N GLN A 186 -2.31 -12.25 15.88
CA GLN A 186 -3.15 -13.30 15.31
C GLN A 186 -3.83 -12.88 14.00
N GLU A 187 -4.35 -11.65 13.92
CA GLU A 187 -4.94 -11.11 12.69
C GLU A 187 -3.90 -10.98 11.57
N ASN A 188 -2.69 -10.53 11.91
CA ASN A 188 -1.58 -10.42 10.97
C ASN A 188 -1.14 -11.80 10.46
N GLU A 189 -1.10 -12.81 11.32
CA GLU A 189 -0.81 -14.19 10.94
C GLU A 189 -1.84 -14.75 9.97
N VAL A 190 -3.14 -14.57 10.26
CA VAL A 190 -4.24 -15.00 9.40
C VAL A 190 -4.20 -14.29 8.04
N ARG A 191 -3.94 -12.98 8.03
CA ARG A 191 -3.78 -12.21 6.79
C ARG A 191 -2.60 -12.76 5.96
N LEU A 192 -1.47 -13.00 6.60
CA LEU A 192 -0.28 -13.52 5.93
C LEU A 192 -0.47 -14.96 5.41
N SER A 193 -1.19 -15.81 6.14
CA SER A 193 -1.51 -17.16 5.66
C SER A 193 -2.41 -17.12 4.42
N PHE A 194 -3.42 -16.25 4.42
CA PHE A 194 -4.30 -16.07 3.27
C PHE A 194 -3.54 -15.53 2.05
N GLU A 195 -2.66 -14.54 2.23
CA GLU A 195 -1.81 -14.02 1.16
C GLU A 195 -0.88 -15.10 0.58
N ARG A 196 -0.32 -15.98 1.42
CA ARG A 196 0.52 -17.10 0.98
C ARG A 196 -0.28 -18.13 0.17
N GLU A 197 -1.48 -18.46 0.61
CA GLU A 197 -2.37 -19.40 -0.10
C GLU A 197 -2.79 -18.84 -1.46
N GLN A 198 -3.17 -17.56 -1.54
CA GLN A 198 -3.50 -16.93 -2.82
C GLN A 198 -2.31 -16.91 -3.79
N LYS A 199 -1.10 -16.62 -3.31
CA LYS A 199 0.11 -16.68 -4.13
C LYS A 199 0.37 -18.09 -4.64
N ALA A 200 0.22 -19.12 -3.81
CA ALA A 200 0.38 -20.51 -4.23
C ALA A 200 -0.63 -20.91 -5.31
N ILE A 201 -1.91 -20.54 -5.15
CA ILE A 201 -2.95 -20.79 -6.16
C ILE A 201 -2.62 -20.09 -7.48
N GLU A 202 -2.13 -18.85 -7.43
CA GLU A 202 -1.76 -18.10 -8.63
C GLU A 202 -0.54 -18.73 -9.33
N GLU A 203 0.47 -19.14 -8.57
CA GLU A 203 1.63 -19.86 -9.09
C GLU A 203 1.22 -21.19 -9.73
N GLU A 204 0.31 -21.94 -9.12
CA GLU A 204 -0.22 -23.19 -9.68
C GLU A 204 -1.00 -22.94 -10.98
N LYS A 205 -1.85 -21.90 -11.04
CA LYS A 205 -2.56 -21.50 -12.26
C LYS A 205 -1.58 -21.13 -13.37
N GLU A 206 -0.55 -20.35 -13.05
CA GLU A 206 0.46 -19.93 -14.03
C GLU A 206 1.24 -21.15 -14.55
N GLN A 207 1.64 -22.06 -13.67
CA GLN A 207 2.30 -23.32 -14.05
C GLN A 207 1.39 -24.19 -14.90
N HIS A 208 0.12 -24.35 -14.52
CA HIS A 208 -0.87 -25.09 -15.28
C HIS A 208 -1.06 -24.50 -16.68
N GLN A 209 -1.19 -23.17 -16.79
CA GLN A 209 -1.32 -22.48 -18.07
C GLN A 209 -0.07 -22.64 -18.93
N LYS A 210 1.13 -22.54 -18.34
CA LYS A 210 2.41 -22.82 -19.04
C LYS A 210 2.45 -24.25 -19.57
N GLN A 211 2.02 -25.24 -18.79
CA GLN A 211 1.94 -26.63 -19.22
C GLN A 211 0.94 -26.82 -20.38
N LEU A 212 -0.25 -26.22 -20.29
CA LEU A 212 -1.25 -26.25 -21.35
C LEU A 212 -0.70 -25.66 -22.66
N ARG A 213 -0.09 -24.47 -22.60
CA ARG A 213 0.55 -23.84 -23.78
C ARG A 213 1.65 -24.72 -24.38
N LYS A 214 2.44 -25.40 -23.55
CA LYS A 214 3.48 -26.33 -24.00
C LYS A 214 2.87 -27.54 -24.73
N ARG A 215 1.81 -28.15 -24.18
CA ARG A 215 1.07 -29.26 -24.80
C ARG A 215 0.43 -28.85 -26.13
N GLN A 216 -0.24 -27.69 -26.17
CA GLN A 216 -0.83 -27.15 -27.40
C GLN A 216 0.22 -26.94 -28.49
N ARG A 217 1.38 -26.33 -28.17
CA ARG A 217 2.49 -26.17 -29.12
C ARG A 217 3.06 -27.50 -29.60
N GLN A 218 3.10 -28.53 -28.76
CA GLN A 218 3.54 -29.86 -29.16
C GLN A 218 2.54 -30.54 -30.10
N GLN A 219 1.25 -30.48 -29.78
CA GLN A 219 0.17 -30.99 -30.63
C GLN A 219 0.13 -30.28 -31.99
N GLU A 220 0.24 -28.95 -32.01
CA GLU A 220 0.26 -28.18 -33.25
C GLU A 220 1.48 -28.54 -34.12
N LYS A 221 2.66 -28.70 -33.51
CA LYS A 221 3.86 -29.17 -34.22
C LYS A 221 3.67 -30.58 -34.79
N GLN A 222 3.02 -31.46 -34.06
CA GLN A 222 2.76 -32.83 -34.50
C GLN A 222 1.75 -32.85 -35.65
N LEU A 223 0.63 -32.13 -35.53
CA LEU A 223 -0.37 -31.98 -36.59
C LEU A 223 0.25 -31.38 -37.86
N LYS A 224 1.13 -30.38 -37.74
CA LYS A 224 1.86 -29.80 -38.88
C LYS A 224 2.77 -30.82 -39.56
N ARG A 225 3.47 -31.67 -38.80
CA ARG A 225 4.33 -32.74 -39.35
C ARG A 225 3.50 -33.81 -40.07
N GLU A 226 2.43 -34.27 -39.44
CA GLU A 226 1.51 -35.26 -40.01
C GLU A 226 0.85 -34.74 -41.30
N ALA A 227 0.41 -33.48 -41.32
CA ALA A 227 -0.15 -32.84 -42.51
C ALA A 227 0.89 -32.70 -43.65
N TYR A 228 2.13 -32.32 -43.31
CA TYR A 228 3.22 -32.24 -44.29
C TYR A 228 3.52 -33.61 -44.92
N GLU A 229 3.65 -34.66 -44.10
CA GLU A 229 3.87 -36.02 -44.59
C GLU A 229 2.72 -36.53 -45.45
N ALA A 230 1.47 -36.26 -45.07
CA ALA A 230 0.29 -36.64 -45.85
C ALA A 230 0.27 -35.94 -47.22
N LEU A 231 0.58 -34.64 -47.26
CA LEU A 231 0.70 -33.87 -48.50
C LEU A 231 1.79 -34.45 -49.40
N GLU A 232 2.93 -34.84 -48.83
CA GLU A 232 4.01 -35.46 -49.59
C GLU A 232 3.62 -36.84 -50.15
N ARG A 233 2.91 -37.67 -49.38
CA ARG A 233 2.34 -38.94 -49.86
C ARG A 233 1.35 -38.72 -51.00
N GLN A 234 0.47 -37.73 -50.87
CA GLN A 234 -0.51 -37.39 -51.90
C GLN A 234 0.19 -36.93 -53.19
N LYS A 235 1.21 -36.07 -53.10
CA LYS A 235 2.03 -35.66 -54.24
C LYS A 235 2.70 -36.85 -54.95
N LYS A 236 3.25 -37.80 -54.18
CA LYS A 236 3.85 -39.03 -54.75
C LYS A 236 2.82 -39.89 -55.47
N MET A 237 1.63 -40.06 -54.90
CA MET A 237 0.54 -40.80 -55.56
C MET A 237 0.10 -40.12 -56.86
N MET A 238 -0.12 -38.80 -56.86
CA MET A 238 -0.47 -38.07 -58.08
C MET A 238 0.65 -38.11 -59.13
N ALA A 239 1.93 -38.05 -58.72
CA ALA A 239 3.05 -38.22 -59.64
C ALA A 239 3.09 -39.62 -60.27
N GLN A 240 2.79 -40.67 -59.50
CA GLN A 240 2.68 -42.03 -60.04
C GLN A 240 1.47 -42.19 -60.96
N GLU A 241 0.32 -41.59 -60.64
CA GLU A 241 -0.87 -41.61 -61.51
C GLU A 241 -0.62 -40.85 -62.81
N THR A 242 0.02 -39.68 -62.75
CA THR A 242 0.39 -38.91 -63.95
C THR A 242 1.42 -39.64 -64.80
N ASP A 243 2.44 -40.27 -64.21
CA ASP A 243 3.42 -41.10 -64.95
C ASP A 243 2.75 -42.32 -65.62
N LYS A 244 1.81 -42.99 -64.92
CA LYS A 244 0.99 -44.05 -65.53
C LYS A 244 0.11 -43.54 -66.67
N ALA A 245 -0.51 -42.36 -66.50
CA ALA A 245 -1.35 -41.76 -67.54
C ALA A 245 -0.52 -41.36 -68.77
N LEU A 246 0.67 -40.78 -68.57
CA LEU A 246 1.61 -40.45 -69.65
C LEU A 246 2.03 -41.70 -70.42
N LYS A 247 2.43 -42.78 -69.72
CA LYS A 247 2.78 -44.06 -70.35
C LYS A 247 1.63 -44.66 -71.15
N ALA A 248 0.41 -44.64 -70.61
CA ALA A 248 -0.78 -45.10 -71.34
C ALA A 248 -1.07 -44.23 -72.57
N GLN A 249 -0.76 -42.94 -72.52
CA GLN A 249 -0.92 -42.00 -73.63
C GLN A 249 0.17 -42.18 -74.71
N GLU A 250 1.41 -42.51 -74.31
CA GLU A 250 2.51 -42.90 -75.20
C GLU A 250 2.21 -44.24 -75.90
N GLU A 251 1.76 -45.26 -75.16
CA GLU A 251 1.30 -46.55 -75.74
C GLU A 251 0.11 -46.37 -76.71
N PHE A 252 -0.77 -45.41 -76.45
CA PHE A 252 -1.86 -45.04 -77.36
C PHE A 252 -1.37 -44.29 -78.62
N MET A 253 -0.27 -43.53 -78.54
CA MET A 253 0.34 -42.87 -79.70
C MET A 253 1.16 -43.85 -80.57
N GLU A 254 1.82 -44.84 -79.99
CA GLU A 254 2.62 -45.84 -80.72
C GLU A 254 1.79 -46.86 -81.51
N THR A 255 0.47 -46.93 -81.30
CA THR A 255 -0.44 -47.85 -82.00
C THR A 255 -1.16 -47.25 -83.22
N ARG A 256 -0.80 -46.02 -83.64
CA ARG A 256 -1.35 -45.43 -84.88
C ARG A 256 -0.63 -45.93 -86.15
N PRO A 257 -1.34 -46.47 -87.16
CA PRO A 257 -0.74 -46.78 -88.45
C PRO A 257 -0.46 -45.50 -89.26
N ALA A 258 0.66 -45.48 -89.98
CA ALA A 258 1.13 -44.35 -90.75
C ALA A 258 0.49 -44.21 -92.15
N LYS A 259 0.30 -42.94 -92.56
CA LYS A 259 -0.07 -42.31 -93.86
C LYS A 259 -1.44 -41.61 -93.78
N GLN A 260 -1.63 -40.38 -94.26
CA GLN A 260 -1.03 -39.66 -95.39
C GLN A 260 -1.25 -38.14 -95.25
N GLU A 261 -0.37 -37.33 -95.86
CA GLU A 261 -0.53 -35.87 -96.04
C GLU A 261 -1.85 -35.55 -96.76
N VAL A 262 -2.65 -34.64 -96.19
CA VAL A 262 -3.73 -33.94 -96.90
C VAL A 262 -3.64 -32.45 -96.58
N GLN A 263 -3.77 -31.69 -97.66
CA GLN A 263 -3.67 -30.26 -97.84
C GLN A 263 -4.19 -29.40 -96.67
N THR A 264 -3.40 -28.39 -96.34
CA THR A 264 -3.78 -27.20 -95.57
C THR A 264 -5.02 -26.53 -96.17
N GLN A 265 -6.13 -26.62 -95.44
CA GLN A 265 -7.12 -25.55 -95.38
C GLN A 265 -6.92 -24.84 -94.04
N GLU A 266 -6.46 -23.59 -94.10
CA GLU A 266 -6.54 -22.64 -93.00
C GLU A 266 -8.03 -22.41 -92.71
N GLU A 267 -8.53 -22.97 -91.60
CA GLU A 267 -9.77 -22.51 -90.98
C GLU A 267 -9.42 -21.74 -89.71
N ASP A 268 -9.73 -20.44 -89.74
CA ASP A 268 -9.52 -19.40 -88.72
C ASP A 268 -10.24 -19.70 -87.39
N GLY A 269 -9.84 -20.76 -86.68
CA GLY A 269 -10.36 -21.11 -85.34
C GLY A 269 -9.71 -20.30 -84.20
N GLY A 270 -8.54 -19.70 -84.45
CA GLY A 270 -7.79 -18.95 -83.44
C GLY A 270 -8.44 -17.60 -83.09
N LEU A 271 -8.97 -16.89 -84.09
CA LEU A 271 -9.58 -15.57 -83.88
C LEU A 271 -10.90 -15.68 -83.12
N ILE A 272 -11.71 -16.70 -83.38
CA ILE A 272 -13.00 -16.93 -82.72
C ILE A 272 -12.79 -17.33 -81.24
N GLY A 273 -11.79 -18.18 -80.96
CA GLY A 273 -11.41 -18.53 -79.58
C GLY A 273 -10.89 -17.31 -78.79
N LEU A 274 -10.04 -16.50 -79.40
CA LEU A 274 -9.57 -15.24 -78.79
C LEU A 274 -10.71 -14.23 -78.60
N LEU A 275 -11.62 -14.07 -79.56
CA LEU A 275 -12.80 -13.21 -79.44
C LEU A 275 -13.75 -13.69 -78.33
N LEU A 276 -13.91 -15.00 -78.13
CA LEU A 276 -14.71 -15.55 -77.03
C LEU A 276 -14.05 -15.28 -75.68
N ILE A 277 -12.73 -15.40 -75.58
CA ILE A 277 -12.00 -15.10 -74.33
C ILE A 277 -12.07 -13.61 -74.02
N PHE A 278 -11.89 -12.74 -75.02
CA PHE A 278 -12.00 -11.28 -74.85
C PHE A 278 -13.43 -10.84 -74.52
N THR A 279 -14.46 -11.45 -75.12
CA THR A 279 -15.86 -11.15 -74.77
C THR A 279 -16.20 -11.60 -73.34
N LEU A 280 -15.70 -12.76 -72.89
CA LEU A 280 -15.88 -13.20 -71.50
C LEU A 280 -15.13 -12.32 -70.49
N LEU A 281 -13.90 -11.87 -70.83
CA LEU A 281 -13.13 -10.96 -69.99
C LEU A 281 -13.79 -9.58 -69.87
N THR A 282 -14.28 -9.03 -70.98
CA THR A 282 -14.98 -7.73 -70.98
C THR A 282 -16.31 -7.79 -70.24
N LEU A 283 -17.09 -8.88 -70.37
CA LEU A 283 -18.30 -9.11 -69.56
C LEU A 283 -17.98 -9.23 -68.07
N GLY A 284 -16.90 -9.94 -67.71
CA GLY A 284 -16.45 -10.07 -66.32
C GLY A 284 -16.07 -8.72 -65.70
N ILE A 285 -15.33 -7.89 -66.44
CA ILE A 285 -14.96 -6.55 -66.01
C ILE A 285 -16.19 -5.63 -65.90
N ALA A 286 -17.12 -5.69 -66.87
CA ALA A 286 -18.35 -4.90 -66.82
C ALA A 286 -19.23 -5.28 -65.61
N MET A 287 -19.37 -6.57 -65.32
CA MET A 287 -20.09 -7.04 -64.12
C MET A 287 -19.41 -6.59 -62.82
N ALA A 288 -18.08 -6.62 -62.76
CA ALA A 288 -17.34 -6.12 -61.60
C ALA A 288 -17.52 -4.59 -61.42
N ILE A 289 -17.53 -3.81 -62.51
CA ILE A 289 -17.80 -2.37 -62.47
C ILE A 289 -19.24 -2.09 -62.03
N VAL A 290 -20.22 -2.85 -62.52
CA VAL A 290 -21.62 -2.69 -62.09
C VAL A 290 -21.77 -3.00 -60.60
N ILE A 291 -21.14 -4.07 -60.10
CA ILE A 291 -21.15 -4.41 -58.66
C ILE A 291 -20.46 -3.31 -57.84
N PHE A 292 -19.33 -2.79 -58.31
CA PHE A 292 -18.59 -1.74 -57.62
C PHE A 292 -19.38 -0.42 -57.60
N CYS A 293 -19.98 -0.02 -58.72
CA CYS A 293 -20.85 1.15 -58.82
C CYS A 293 -22.13 0.99 -57.98
N HIS A 294 -22.70 -0.22 -57.89
CA HIS A 294 -23.86 -0.47 -57.03
C HIS A 294 -23.48 -0.37 -55.55
N HIS A 295 -22.28 -0.84 -55.18
CA HIS A 295 -21.77 -0.76 -53.81
C HIS A 295 -21.44 0.69 -53.41
N ASP A 296 -20.85 1.46 -54.31
CA ASP A 296 -20.50 2.87 -54.09
C ASP A 296 -21.76 3.77 -54.06
N ALA A 297 -22.75 3.52 -54.92
CA ALA A 297 -24.05 4.19 -54.88
C ALA A 297 -24.81 3.89 -53.58
N THR A 298 -24.80 2.64 -53.10
CA THR A 298 -25.39 2.30 -51.79
C THR A 298 -24.64 2.92 -50.61
N CYS A 299 -23.32 3.11 -50.73
CA CYS A 299 -22.54 3.82 -49.70
C CYS A 299 -22.83 5.33 -49.69
N HIS A 300 -23.07 5.95 -50.84
CA HIS A 300 -23.36 7.38 -50.94
C HIS A 300 -24.78 7.74 -50.46
N GLU A 301 -25.78 6.87 -50.66
CA GLU A 301 -27.13 7.05 -50.06
C GLU A 301 -27.12 6.88 -48.53
N LEU A 302 -26.35 5.91 -47.99
CA LEU A 302 -26.22 5.71 -46.55
C LEU A 302 -25.46 6.85 -45.85
N LEU A 303 -24.49 7.48 -46.51
CA LEU A 303 -23.78 8.64 -45.95
C LEU A 303 -24.61 9.93 -46.00
N SER A 304 -25.51 10.10 -46.99
CA SER A 304 -26.41 11.26 -47.07
C SER A 304 -27.56 11.22 -46.06
N SER A 305 -28.00 10.02 -45.64
CA SER A 305 -29.04 9.85 -44.60
C SER A 305 -28.51 9.96 -43.16
N LEU A 306 -27.19 9.97 -42.97
CA LEU A 306 -26.53 10.19 -41.67
C LEU A 306 -26.12 11.65 -41.42
N SER A 307 -26.30 12.56 -42.38
CA SER A 307 -25.92 13.98 -42.26
C SER A 307 -27.10 14.97 -42.31
N SER A 308 -28.34 14.53 -42.08
CA SER A 308 -29.51 15.39 -41.82
C SER A 308 -30.13 15.10 -40.46
#